data_AF-A0A8A1ME89-F1
#
_entry.id   AF-A0A8A1ME89-F1
#
_cell.length_a   1.000
_cell.length_b   1.000
_cell.length_c   1.000
_cell.angle_alpha   90.00
_cell.angle_beta   90.00
_cell.angle_gamma   90.00
#
_symmetry.space_group_name_H-M   'P 1'
#
loop_
_entity.id
_entity.type
_entity.pdbx_description
1 polymer ?
#
loop_
_entity_poly.entity_id
_entity_poly.type
_entity_poly.pdbx_seq_one_letter_code
_entity_poly.pdbx_strand_id
1 'polypeptide(L)'
;MKDALTRNEIWSLLALLVTSLGVITNTFQGDGQPLITSLALSGIAFAATFSLIRWLGGVFVKAGLKGRDMAKLRRVELPEAMGAVCAVVYILLLIVFIPFPFYKDIVAATSGGGNRDVVLEVQHVETGRFLHRFPHSKLASYLSGLLSLQSILILGIGDDMLDIRWRHKVLIPALASIPMLIVYFVDFGVTVVVVPVPLQPYLGPFIDLGWLYYVYMAAVAIFCPNSVNMLAGINGIEVSQSLVIAVLLLINDALYLTPFTPYPHPAMDSHLFSIGQSL
;
A
#
# COMPACT_ATOMS: atom_id res chain seq x y z
N MET A 1 1.52 27.30 -12.99
CA MET A 1 0.42 26.78 -12.16
C MET A 1 -0.08 27.93 -11.30
N LYS A 2 -1.39 28.07 -11.03
CA LYS A 2 -1.81 29.00 -9.96
C LYS A 2 -1.57 28.28 -8.64
N ASP A 3 -0.65 28.79 -7.83
CA ASP A 3 -0.28 28.18 -6.54
C ASP A 3 -1.45 28.17 -5.53
N ALA A 4 -2.52 28.93 -5.81
CA ALA A 4 -3.73 28.97 -5.01
C ALA A 4 -4.81 28.00 -5.51
N LEU A 5 -5.48 27.34 -4.57
CA LEU A 5 -6.74 26.64 -4.78
C LEU A 5 -7.84 27.66 -5.09
N THR A 6 -8.73 27.33 -6.02
CA THR A 6 -9.94 28.09 -6.27
C THR A 6 -10.95 27.91 -5.13
N ARG A 7 -11.86 28.87 -4.95
CA ARG A 7 -12.87 28.80 -3.88
C ARG A 7 -13.72 27.52 -3.95
N ASN A 8 -14.07 27.08 -5.16
CA ASN A 8 -14.84 25.86 -5.37
C ASN A 8 -14.03 24.61 -4.99
N GLU A 9 -12.74 24.56 -5.36
CA GLU A 9 -11.84 23.48 -4.96
C GLU A 9 -11.75 23.42 -3.43
N ILE A 10 -11.53 24.55 -2.75
CA ILE A 10 -11.47 24.62 -1.28
C ILE A 10 -12.74 24.03 -0.64
N TRP A 11 -13.92 24.46 -1.09
CA TRP A 11 -15.17 23.94 -0.54
C TRP A 11 -15.37 22.44 -0.82
N SER A 12 -15.04 21.97 -2.02
CA SER A 12 -15.15 20.54 -2.37
C SER A 12 -14.21 19.68 -1.53
N LEU A 13 -12.97 20.13 -1.31
CA LEU A 13 -11.96 19.42 -0.53
C LEU A 13 -12.30 19.43 0.96
N LEU A 14 -12.78 20.56 1.48
CA LEU A 14 -13.28 20.64 2.86
C LEU A 14 -14.50 19.75 3.07
N ALA A 15 -15.45 19.74 2.14
CA ALA A 15 -16.60 18.84 2.22
C ALA A 15 -16.16 17.38 2.25
N LEU A 16 -15.26 16.98 1.34
CA LEU A 16 -14.72 15.62 1.31
C LEU A 16 -14.01 15.25 2.62
N LEU A 17 -13.18 16.15 3.17
CA LEU A 17 -12.46 15.95 4.42
C LEU A 17 -13.42 15.81 5.60
N VAL A 18 -14.42 16.67 5.70
CA VAL A 18 -15.43 16.62 6.78
C VAL A 18 -16.27 15.34 6.69
N THR A 19 -16.72 14.96 5.49
CA THR A 19 -17.46 13.71 5.28
C THR A 19 -16.60 12.50 5.66
N SER A 20 -15.35 12.47 5.25
CA SER A 20 -14.43 11.37 5.55
C SER A 20 -14.14 11.25 7.05
N LEU A 21 -13.90 12.37 7.75
CA LEU A 21 -13.74 12.38 9.20
C LEU A 21 -15.02 11.93 9.91
N GLY A 22 -16.19 12.37 9.43
CA GLY A 22 -17.49 11.92 9.94
C GLY A 22 -17.64 10.40 9.84
N VAL A 23 -17.30 9.82 8.69
CA VAL A 23 -17.33 8.35 8.50
C VAL A 23 -16.37 7.66 9.47
N ILE A 24 -15.13 8.13 9.62
CA ILE A 24 -14.16 7.55 10.57
C ILE A 24 -14.69 7.59 12.01
N THR A 25 -15.25 8.73 12.45
CA THR A 25 -15.81 8.85 13.81
C THR A 25 -17.00 7.92 14.04
N ASN A 26 -17.84 7.70 13.02
CA ASN A 26 -18.95 6.76 13.10
C ASN A 26 -18.47 5.31 13.15
N THR A 27 -17.37 4.98 12.45
CA THR A 27 -16.79 3.62 12.48
C THR A 27 -16.35 3.21 13.88
N PHE A 28 -15.93 4.15 14.74
CA PHE A 28 -15.62 3.87 16.15
C PHE A 28 -16.85 3.56 17.02
N GLN A 29 -18.05 3.94 16.58
CA GLN A 29 -19.31 3.67 17.31
C GLN A 29 -19.96 2.35 16.87
N GLY A 30 -19.63 1.85 15.67
CA GLY A 30 -20.09 0.55 15.15
C GLY A 30 -19.03 -0.56 15.23
N ASP A 31 -19.21 -1.64 14.47
CA ASP A 31 -18.34 -2.83 14.45
C ASP A 31 -16.92 -2.61 13.88
N GLY A 32 -16.46 -1.35 13.75
CA GLY A 32 -15.06 -1.03 13.46
C GLY A 32 -14.54 -1.63 12.15
N GLN A 33 -15.33 -1.61 11.07
CA GLN A 33 -14.97 -2.25 9.80
C GLN A 33 -13.74 -1.57 9.16
N PRO A 34 -12.57 -2.25 9.07
CA PRO A 34 -11.34 -1.62 8.57
C PRO A 34 -11.44 -1.11 7.14
N LEU A 35 -12.30 -1.73 6.31
CA LEU A 35 -12.53 -1.33 4.92
C LEU A 35 -13.21 0.04 4.80
N ILE A 36 -14.21 0.32 5.65
CA ILE A 36 -14.90 1.61 5.64
C ILE A 36 -13.94 2.72 6.07
N THR A 37 -13.13 2.46 7.10
CA THR A 37 -12.07 3.39 7.52
C THR A 37 -11.07 3.63 6.41
N SER A 38 -10.59 2.57 5.73
CA SER A 38 -9.64 2.69 4.63
C SER A 38 -10.21 3.57 3.49
N LEU A 39 -11.46 3.36 3.09
CA LEU A 39 -12.13 4.20 2.09
C LEU A 39 -12.29 5.66 2.52
N ALA A 40 -12.57 5.91 3.80
CA ALA A 40 -12.65 7.27 4.32
C ALA A 40 -11.26 7.94 4.35
N LEU A 41 -10.22 7.21 4.76
CA LEU A 41 -8.85 7.70 4.75
C LEU A 41 -8.37 8.00 3.33
N SER A 42 -8.75 7.21 2.33
CA SER A 42 -8.37 7.47 0.93
C SER A 42 -8.98 8.77 0.39
N GLY A 43 -10.20 9.12 0.83
CA GLY A 43 -10.81 10.44 0.59
C GLY A 43 -9.98 11.59 1.19
N ILE A 44 -9.48 11.43 2.42
CA ILE A 44 -8.59 12.40 3.07
C ILE A 44 -7.24 12.49 2.32
N ALA A 45 -6.65 11.36 1.94
CA ALA A 45 -5.41 11.32 1.17
C ALA A 45 -5.57 12.00 -0.19
N PHE A 46 -6.67 11.79 -0.91
CA PHE A 46 -6.93 12.48 -2.17
C PHE A 46 -6.96 14.01 -1.96
N ALA A 47 -7.67 14.48 -0.93
CA ALA A 47 -7.77 15.90 -0.63
C ALA A 47 -6.41 16.51 -0.24
N ALA A 48 -5.63 15.79 0.58
CA ALA A 48 -4.30 16.19 1.01
C ALA A 48 -3.32 16.24 -0.18
N THR A 49 -3.25 15.18 -0.99
CA THR A 49 -2.38 15.09 -2.17
C THR A 49 -2.70 16.19 -3.18
N PHE A 50 -3.98 16.40 -3.51
CA PHE A 50 -4.36 17.46 -4.46
C PHE A 50 -3.96 18.85 -3.97
N SER A 51 -4.17 19.13 -2.68
CA SER A 51 -3.80 20.42 -2.08
C SER A 51 -2.29 20.62 -2.08
N LEU A 52 -1.53 19.60 -1.64
CA LEU A 52 -0.08 19.66 -1.53
C LEU A 52 0.61 19.79 -2.90
N ILE A 53 0.16 19.08 -3.93
CA ILE A 53 0.70 19.23 -5.29
C ILE A 53 0.56 20.68 -5.77
N ARG A 54 -0.58 21.32 -5.49
CA ARG A 54 -0.80 22.73 -5.90
C ARG A 54 0.07 23.70 -5.12
N TRP A 55 0.20 23.51 -3.81
CA TRP A 55 0.98 24.40 -2.95
C TRP A 55 2.49 24.24 -3.14
N LEU A 56 2.95 23.00 -3.35
CA LEU A 56 4.38 22.69 -3.52
C LEU A 56 4.85 22.84 -4.97
N GLY A 57 3.93 22.95 -5.93
CA GLY A 57 4.21 23.19 -7.35
C GLY A 57 5.28 24.26 -7.59
N GLY A 58 5.03 25.47 -7.10
CA GLY A 58 5.99 26.57 -7.23
C GLY A 58 7.30 26.37 -6.47
N VAL A 59 7.28 25.61 -5.37
CA VAL A 59 8.49 25.33 -4.56
C VAL A 59 9.44 24.41 -5.30
N PHE A 60 8.95 23.33 -5.92
CA PHE A 60 9.76 22.40 -6.70
C PHE A 60 10.42 23.10 -7.89
N VAL A 61 9.66 23.93 -8.60
CA VAL A 61 10.20 24.73 -9.72
C VAL A 61 11.30 25.68 -9.24
N LYS A 62 11.13 26.34 -8.08
CA LYS A 62 12.14 27.23 -7.48
C LYS A 62 13.39 26.47 -7.02
N ALA A 63 13.22 25.22 -6.56
CA ALA A 63 14.31 24.34 -6.15
C ALA A 63 15.10 23.76 -7.34
N GLY A 64 14.67 24.01 -8.58
CA GLY A 64 15.30 23.48 -9.79
C GLY A 64 14.80 22.10 -10.19
N LEU A 65 13.85 21.50 -9.46
CA LEU A 65 13.17 20.26 -9.82
C LEU A 65 12.07 20.56 -10.84
N LYS A 66 12.49 20.76 -12.09
CA LYS A 66 11.61 21.17 -13.19
C LYS A 66 11.97 20.51 -14.51
N GLY A 67 10.93 20.16 -15.25
CA GLY A 67 10.98 19.50 -16.54
C GLY A 67 10.34 20.30 -17.64
N ARG A 68 10.70 19.99 -18.89
CA ARG A 68 10.00 20.49 -20.07
C ARG A 68 9.22 19.35 -20.69
N ASP A 69 7.96 19.61 -21.05
CA ASP A 69 7.16 18.67 -21.82
C ASP A 69 7.76 18.54 -23.24
N MET A 70 8.47 17.44 -23.48
CA MET A 70 9.15 17.16 -24.74
C MET A 70 8.18 16.82 -25.88
N ALA A 71 6.95 16.44 -25.56
CA ALA A 71 5.91 16.07 -26.53
C ALA A 71 5.10 17.27 -27.03
N LYS A 72 5.29 18.47 -26.46
CA LYS A 72 4.57 19.69 -26.85
C LYS A 72 5.48 20.73 -27.50
N LEU A 73 4.93 21.43 -28.50
CA LEU A 73 5.62 22.53 -29.19
C LEU A 73 5.94 23.68 -28.22
N ARG A 74 5.01 23.97 -27.29
CA ARG A 74 5.19 24.97 -26.23
C ARG A 74 5.84 24.31 -25.02
N ARG A 75 7.14 24.52 -24.86
CA ARG A 75 7.95 24.00 -23.74
C ARG A 75 7.76 24.83 -22.47
N VAL A 76 6.62 24.66 -21.81
CA VAL A 76 6.40 25.22 -20.46
C VAL A 76 7.18 24.38 -19.45
N GLU A 77 7.81 25.05 -18.48
CA GLU A 77 8.46 24.37 -17.36
C GLU A 77 7.40 23.89 -16.36
N LEU A 78 7.44 22.60 -16.05
CA LEU A 78 6.53 21.94 -15.12
C LEU A 78 7.34 21.41 -13.92
N PRO A 79 6.76 21.38 -12.71
CA PRO A 79 7.42 20.75 -11.58
C PRO A 79 7.63 19.25 -11.86
N GLU A 80 8.84 18.76 -11.61
CA GLU A 80 9.19 17.34 -11.65
C GLU A 80 9.12 16.71 -10.26
N ALA A 81 9.26 15.38 -10.17
CA ALA A 81 9.27 14.62 -8.91
C ALA A 81 8.02 14.79 -8.02
N MET A 82 6.87 15.18 -8.59
CA MET A 82 5.61 15.33 -7.85
C MET A 82 5.06 14.02 -7.28
N GLY A 83 5.52 12.88 -7.80
CA GLY A 83 5.26 11.56 -7.22
C GLY A 83 5.76 11.45 -5.77
N ALA A 84 6.79 12.20 -5.38
CA ALA A 84 7.28 12.26 -4.00
C ALA A 84 6.20 12.77 -3.03
N VAL A 85 5.40 13.75 -3.43
CA VAL A 85 4.31 14.30 -2.61
C VAL A 85 3.24 13.23 -2.40
N CYS A 86 2.81 12.56 -3.47
CA CYS A 86 1.84 11.46 -3.40
C CYS A 86 2.34 10.33 -2.48
N ALA A 87 3.62 9.97 -2.63
CA ALA A 87 4.26 8.91 -1.87
C ALA A 87 4.32 9.21 -0.36
N VAL A 88 4.65 10.44 0.02
CA VAL A 88 4.66 10.87 1.44
C VAL A 88 3.26 10.83 2.03
N VAL A 89 2.24 11.32 1.31
CA VAL A 89 0.85 11.25 1.78
C VAL A 89 0.40 9.80 1.95
N TYR A 90 0.75 8.92 1.00
CA TYR A 90 0.42 7.49 1.08
C TYR A 90 1.09 6.79 2.27
N ILE A 91 2.38 7.03 2.52
CA ILE A 91 3.07 6.49 3.71
C ILE A 91 2.43 6.97 5.00
N LEU A 92 2.12 8.27 5.11
CA LEU A 92 1.45 8.81 6.29
C LEU A 92 0.07 8.19 6.50
N LEU A 93 -0.69 7.96 5.42
CA LEU A 93 -1.96 7.26 5.48
C LEU A 93 -1.78 5.83 6.00
N LEU A 94 -0.82 5.07 5.47
CA LEU A 94 -0.55 3.71 5.94
C LEU A 94 -0.11 3.67 7.40
N ILE A 95 0.65 4.65 7.89
CA ILE A 95 1.01 4.76 9.31
C ILE A 95 -0.22 5.03 10.17
N VAL A 96 -1.08 5.97 9.75
CA VAL A 96 -2.34 6.30 10.44
C VAL A 96 -3.32 5.11 10.40
N PHE A 97 -3.26 4.27 9.37
CA PHE A 97 -4.13 3.11 9.22
C PHE A 97 -3.76 1.94 10.15
N ILE A 98 -2.51 1.84 10.64
CA ILE A 98 -2.02 0.74 11.52
C ILE A 98 -3.01 0.34 12.63
N PRO A 99 -3.54 1.23 13.49
CA PRO A 99 -4.38 0.82 14.61
C PRO A 99 -5.73 0.24 14.19
N PHE A 100 -6.21 0.46 12.96
CA PHE A 100 -7.58 0.10 12.58
C PHE A 100 -7.76 -1.41 12.31
N PRO A 101 -6.93 -2.10 11.50
CA PRO A 101 -7.03 -3.55 11.33
C PRO A 101 -6.88 -4.33 12.64
N PHE A 102 -6.12 -3.79 13.59
CA PHE A 102 -5.83 -4.43 14.88
C PHE A 102 -6.70 -3.89 16.03
N TYR A 103 -7.72 -3.07 15.75
CA TYR A 103 -8.49 -2.39 16.79
C TYR A 103 -9.06 -3.35 17.83
N LYS A 104 -9.69 -4.45 17.37
CA LYS A 104 -10.27 -5.47 18.26
C LYS A 104 -9.20 -6.13 19.13
N ASP A 105 -8.04 -6.45 18.56
CA ASP A 105 -6.92 -7.08 19.27
C ASP A 105 -6.29 -6.13 20.30
N ILE A 106 -6.15 -4.83 19.95
CA ILE A 106 -5.63 -3.78 20.84
C ILE A 106 -6.60 -3.57 22.01
N VAL A 107 -7.89 -3.44 21.73
CA VAL A 107 -8.92 -3.29 22.75
C VAL A 107 -8.93 -4.53 23.65
N ALA A 108 -8.92 -5.75 23.12
CA ALA A 108 -8.90 -6.95 23.93
C ALA A 108 -7.64 -7.07 24.81
N ALA A 109 -6.46 -6.73 24.27
CA ALA A 109 -5.20 -6.77 25.01
C ALA A 109 -5.12 -5.70 26.11
N THR A 110 -5.72 -4.52 25.91
CA THR A 110 -5.71 -3.41 26.88
C THR A 110 -6.89 -3.44 27.87
N SER A 111 -8.01 -4.06 27.51
CA SER A 111 -9.23 -4.19 28.34
C SER A 111 -9.16 -5.31 29.37
N GLY A 112 -8.11 -6.14 29.33
CA GLY A 112 -7.82 -7.19 30.32
C GLY A 112 -7.63 -6.70 31.77
N GLY A 113 -7.80 -5.40 32.02
CA GLY A 113 -7.73 -4.75 33.33
C GLY A 113 -9.06 -4.25 33.93
N GLY A 114 -10.23 -4.41 33.29
CA GLY A 114 -11.51 -4.28 34.02
C GLY A 114 -12.65 -3.44 33.44
N ASN A 115 -13.08 -3.63 32.19
CA ASN A 115 -14.44 -3.19 31.81
C ASN A 115 -15.15 -4.23 30.91
N ARG A 116 -16.34 -4.68 31.34
CA ARG A 116 -17.03 -5.91 30.88
C ARG A 116 -18.06 -5.67 29.76
N ASP A 117 -17.90 -4.63 28.95
CA ASP A 117 -18.97 -4.22 28.02
C ASP A 117 -18.73 -4.60 26.55
N VAL A 118 -17.65 -5.32 26.24
CA VAL A 118 -17.46 -5.89 24.89
C VAL A 118 -17.77 -7.38 24.93
N VAL A 119 -19.06 -7.70 24.81
CA VAL A 119 -19.54 -9.06 24.58
C VAL A 119 -19.17 -9.43 23.14
N LEU A 120 -17.95 -9.93 22.93
CA LEU A 120 -17.65 -10.72 21.72
C LEU A 120 -18.36 -12.06 21.89
N GLU A 121 -19.15 -12.48 20.89
CA GLU A 121 -19.80 -13.79 20.88
C GLU A 121 -18.75 -14.89 21.03
N VAL A 122 -18.66 -15.42 22.25
CA VAL A 122 -17.78 -16.53 22.61
C VAL A 122 -18.40 -17.79 22.03
N GLN A 123 -17.89 -18.25 20.88
CA GLN A 123 -18.08 -19.65 20.48
C GLN A 123 -17.47 -20.53 21.57
N HIS A 124 -18.38 -21.11 22.38
CA HIS A 124 -18.07 -22.05 23.43
C HIS A 124 -17.47 -23.32 22.82
N VAL A 125 -16.17 -23.53 23.04
CA VAL A 125 -15.60 -24.88 23.17
C VAL A 125 -14.65 -24.87 24.37
N GLU A 126 -14.81 -25.89 25.20
CA GLU A 126 -14.42 -25.94 26.61
C GLU A 126 -12.91 -25.89 26.88
N THR A 127 -12.56 -25.32 28.05
CA THR A 127 -11.29 -25.43 28.81
C THR A 127 -10.17 -24.43 28.49
N GLY A 128 -10.11 -23.34 29.28
CA GLY A 128 -8.93 -22.49 29.43
C GLY A 128 -9.24 -21.00 29.34
N ARG A 129 -8.68 -20.19 30.25
CA ARG A 129 -8.75 -18.72 30.20
C ARG A 129 -8.04 -18.26 28.91
N PHE A 130 -8.78 -17.96 27.84
CA PHE A 130 -8.21 -17.46 26.59
C PHE A 130 -7.52 -16.12 26.84
N LEU A 131 -6.20 -16.14 26.99
CA LEU A 131 -5.38 -14.95 26.89
C LEU A 131 -5.34 -14.60 25.40
N HIS A 132 -6.12 -13.60 24.99
CA HIS A 132 -6.07 -13.10 23.62
C HIS A 132 -4.63 -12.67 23.32
N ARG A 133 -3.94 -13.42 22.46
CA ARG A 133 -2.58 -13.09 22.03
C ARG A 133 -2.67 -12.13 20.86
N PHE A 134 -1.98 -11.00 20.94
CA PHE A 134 -1.93 -10.03 19.85
C PHE A 134 -1.31 -10.66 18.58
N PRO A 135 -1.87 -10.45 17.38
CA PRO A 135 -1.40 -11.07 16.15
C PRO A 135 -0.11 -10.41 15.62
N HIS A 136 1.01 -10.70 16.27
CA HIS A 136 2.32 -10.11 15.94
C HIS A 136 2.80 -10.43 14.53
N SER A 137 2.47 -11.59 13.95
CA SER A 137 2.87 -11.96 12.58
C SER A 137 2.19 -11.09 11.53
N LYS A 138 0.88 -10.81 11.67
CA LYS A 138 0.15 -9.90 10.79
C LYS A 138 0.70 -8.47 10.88
N LEU A 139 1.03 -8.00 12.08
CA LEU A 139 1.67 -6.69 12.26
C LEU A 139 3.09 -6.66 11.67
N ALA A 140 3.89 -7.71 11.85
CA ALA A 140 5.24 -7.80 11.28
C ALA A 140 5.20 -7.79 9.74
N SER A 141 4.26 -8.52 9.14
CA SER A 141 4.01 -8.51 7.69
C SER A 141 3.65 -7.11 7.19
N TYR A 142 2.77 -6.40 7.89
CA TYR A 142 2.42 -5.01 7.55
C TYR A 142 3.62 -4.05 7.65
N LEU A 143 4.32 -4.07 8.78
CA LEU A 143 5.44 -3.17 9.05
C LEU A 143 6.61 -3.43 8.11
N SER A 144 6.90 -4.70 7.77
CA SER A 144 7.96 -5.04 6.81
C SER A 144 7.64 -4.59 5.39
N GLY A 145 6.38 -4.69 4.97
CA GLY A 145 5.88 -4.10 3.72
C GLY A 145 6.06 -2.59 3.70
N LEU A 146 5.60 -1.91 4.76
CA LEU A 146 5.71 -0.45 4.91
C LEU A 146 7.18 0.02 4.90
N LEU A 147 8.08 -0.65 5.63
CA LEU A 147 9.51 -0.34 5.66
C LEU A 147 10.17 -0.54 4.29
N SER A 148 9.80 -1.61 3.58
CA SER A 148 10.34 -1.88 2.25
C SER A 148 9.85 -0.84 1.24
N LEU A 149 8.56 -0.50 1.30
CA LEU A 149 7.95 0.54 0.46
C LEU A 149 8.56 1.91 0.74
N GLN A 150 8.71 2.30 2.01
CA GLN A 150 9.37 3.54 2.40
C GLN A 150 10.83 3.60 1.87
N SER A 151 11.57 2.49 1.96
CA SER A 151 12.93 2.41 1.44
C SER A 151 12.96 2.66 -0.07
N ILE A 152 12.09 1.98 -0.84
CA ILE A 152 11.99 2.17 -2.30
C ILE A 152 11.62 3.62 -2.65
N LEU A 153 10.70 4.23 -1.92
CA LEU A 153 10.29 5.62 -2.13
C LEU A 153 11.42 6.62 -1.87
N ILE A 154 12.14 6.48 -0.76
CA ILE A 154 13.29 7.33 -0.43
C ILE A 154 14.36 7.22 -1.53
N LEU A 155 14.58 6.01 -2.04
CA LEU A 155 15.53 5.76 -3.11
C LEU A 155 15.07 6.35 -4.44
N GLY A 156 13.77 6.31 -4.74
CA GLY A 156 13.20 6.99 -5.92
C GLY A 156 13.38 8.50 -5.86
N ILE A 157 13.06 9.12 -4.71
CA ILE A 157 13.30 10.56 -4.49
C ILE A 157 14.79 10.89 -4.58
N GLY A 158 15.63 10.04 -3.99
CA GLY A 158 17.08 10.18 -4.05
C GLY A 158 17.64 10.06 -5.47
N ASP A 159 17.08 9.17 -6.30
CA ASP A 159 17.45 9.02 -7.71
C ASP A 159 17.09 10.27 -8.52
N ASP A 160 15.88 10.82 -8.33
CA ASP A 160 15.43 12.06 -8.96
C ASP A 160 16.30 13.27 -8.59
N MET A 161 16.83 13.31 -7.36
CA MET A 161 17.66 14.42 -6.88
C MET A 161 19.15 14.27 -7.21
N LEU A 162 19.69 13.05 -7.23
CA LEU A 162 21.13 12.79 -7.30
C LEU A 162 21.59 12.21 -8.66
N ASP A 163 20.66 11.87 -9.55
CA ASP A 163 20.92 11.22 -10.86
C ASP A 163 21.92 10.06 -10.74
N ILE A 164 21.53 9.01 -10.01
CA ILE A 164 22.42 7.91 -9.65
C ILE A 164 22.75 7.07 -10.90
N ARG A 165 23.99 6.58 -11.01
CA ARG A 165 24.38 5.71 -12.15
C ARG A 165 23.54 4.43 -12.22
N TRP A 166 23.17 4.02 -13.43
CA TRP A 166 22.33 2.85 -13.75
C TRP A 166 22.70 1.55 -13.01
N ARG A 167 24.00 1.31 -12.79
CA ARG A 167 24.49 0.11 -12.08
C ARG A 167 23.94 -0.04 -10.66
N HIS A 168 23.71 1.07 -9.96
CA HIS A 168 23.15 1.04 -8.62
C HIS A 168 21.63 1.01 -8.66
N LYS A 169 21.00 1.61 -9.69
CA LYS A 169 19.54 1.56 -9.88
C LYS A 169 19.00 0.13 -9.96
N VAL A 170 19.80 -0.82 -10.42
CA VAL A 170 19.41 -2.24 -10.49
C VAL A 170 19.46 -2.94 -9.12
N LEU A 171 20.46 -2.66 -8.28
CA LEU A 171 20.69 -3.43 -7.04
C LEU A 171 20.03 -2.82 -5.80
N ILE A 172 19.86 -1.50 -5.80
CA ILE A 172 19.30 -0.75 -4.68
C ILE A 172 17.86 -1.20 -4.33
N PRO A 173 16.94 -1.43 -5.29
CA PRO A 173 15.59 -1.91 -4.97
C PRO A 173 15.56 -3.30 -4.30
N ALA A 174 16.48 -4.20 -4.65
CA ALA A 174 16.58 -5.50 -3.98
C ALA A 174 16.97 -5.33 -2.51
N LEU A 175 17.93 -4.45 -2.20
CA LEU A 175 18.30 -4.15 -0.82
C LEU A 175 17.15 -3.50 -0.04
N ALA A 176 16.38 -2.64 -0.71
CA ALA A 176 15.20 -2.01 -0.11
C ALA A 176 14.10 -3.03 0.25
N SER A 177 14.03 -4.17 -0.45
CA SER A 177 13.05 -5.24 -0.19
C SER A 177 13.44 -6.21 0.93
N ILE A 178 14.64 -6.09 1.52
CA ILE A 178 15.14 -7.00 2.57
C ILE A 178 14.17 -7.16 3.76
N PRO A 179 13.54 -6.09 4.31
CA PRO A 179 12.64 -6.26 5.44
C PRO A 179 11.48 -7.23 5.13
N MET A 180 10.88 -7.11 3.94
CA MET A 180 9.82 -8.00 3.48
C MET A 180 10.34 -9.43 3.24
N LEU A 181 11.54 -9.59 2.68
CA LEU A 181 12.16 -10.92 2.50
C LEU A 181 12.39 -11.65 3.83
N ILE A 182 12.87 -10.94 4.87
CA ILE A 182 13.12 -11.53 6.19
C ILE A 182 11.81 -11.96 6.84
N VAL A 183 10.77 -11.12 6.80
CA VAL A 183 9.48 -11.50 7.37
C VAL A 183 8.85 -12.66 6.59
N TYR A 184 8.99 -12.69 5.26
CA TYR A 184 8.56 -13.84 4.47
C TYR A 184 9.27 -15.14 4.90
N PHE A 185 10.59 -15.08 5.11
CA PHE A 185 11.39 -16.22 5.57
C PHE A 185 10.96 -16.73 6.94
N VAL A 186 10.64 -15.84 7.88
CA VAL A 186 10.30 -16.19 9.27
C VAL A 186 8.84 -16.65 9.42
N ASP A 187 7.89 -15.94 8.79
CA ASP A 187 6.46 -16.14 9.04
C ASP A 187 5.82 -17.17 8.09
N PHE A 188 6.28 -17.25 6.82
CA PHE A 188 5.67 -18.12 5.81
C PHE A 188 6.60 -19.25 5.38
N GLY A 189 7.80 -18.91 4.91
CA GLY A 189 8.83 -19.88 4.50
C GLY A 189 8.46 -20.79 3.32
N VAL A 190 7.38 -20.49 2.59
CA VAL A 190 6.90 -21.33 1.47
C VAL A 190 7.70 -21.00 0.20
N THR A 191 8.43 -21.97 -0.33
CA THR A 191 9.27 -21.79 -1.53
C THR A 191 8.77 -22.57 -2.75
N VAL A 192 7.58 -23.16 -2.63
CA VAL A 192 6.95 -23.97 -3.67
C VAL A 192 6.14 -23.07 -4.60
N VAL A 193 6.38 -23.21 -5.91
CA VAL A 193 5.68 -22.46 -6.96
C VAL A 193 4.85 -23.41 -7.83
N VAL A 194 3.67 -22.94 -8.22
CA VAL A 194 2.81 -23.63 -9.18
C VAL A 194 3.37 -23.44 -10.58
N VAL A 195 3.66 -24.55 -11.25
CA VAL A 195 4.21 -24.52 -12.62
C VAL A 195 3.09 -24.22 -13.62
N PRO A 196 3.28 -23.26 -14.56
CA PRO A 196 2.31 -22.99 -15.61
C PRO A 196 1.99 -24.26 -16.42
N VAL A 197 0.71 -24.44 -16.79
CA VAL A 197 0.20 -25.65 -17.48
C VAL A 197 1.09 -26.14 -18.64
N PRO A 198 1.62 -25.27 -19.53
CA PRO A 198 2.49 -25.72 -20.63
C PRO A 198 3.81 -26.36 -20.18
N LEU A 199 4.30 -26.03 -18.98
CA LEU A 199 5.59 -26.50 -18.44
C LEU A 199 5.43 -27.68 -17.47
N GLN A 200 4.21 -27.97 -17.02
CA GLN A 200 3.91 -29.08 -16.10
C GLN A 200 4.39 -30.46 -16.60
N PRO A 201 4.34 -30.80 -17.91
CA PRO A 201 4.86 -32.08 -18.38
C PRO A 201 6.37 -32.28 -18.13
N TYR A 202 7.14 -31.21 -17.98
CA TYR A 202 8.60 -31.26 -17.81
C TYR A 202 9.03 -31.13 -16.35
N LEU A 203 8.34 -30.31 -15.57
CA LEU A 203 8.76 -29.92 -14.21
C LEU A 203 7.82 -30.43 -13.11
N GLY A 204 6.71 -31.05 -13.48
CA GLY A 204 5.63 -31.41 -12.56
C GLY A 204 4.69 -30.23 -12.26
N PRO A 205 3.62 -30.48 -11.47
CA PRO A 205 2.64 -29.44 -11.11
C PRO A 205 3.19 -28.41 -10.12
N PHE A 206 4.14 -28.80 -9.27
CA PHE A 206 4.75 -27.97 -8.24
C PHE A 206 6.26 -28.12 -8.28
N ILE A 207 6.97 -27.01 -8.12
CA ILE A 207 8.44 -27.00 -8.02
C ILE A 207 8.85 -26.27 -6.75
N ASP A 208 9.74 -26.88 -5.97
CA ASP A 208 10.37 -26.22 -4.83
C ASP A 208 11.66 -25.53 -5.30
N LEU A 209 11.68 -24.20 -5.20
CA LEU A 209 12.83 -23.38 -5.60
C LEU A 209 13.84 -23.18 -4.46
N GLY A 210 13.45 -23.45 -3.22
CA GLY A 210 14.26 -23.15 -2.03
C GLY A 210 14.78 -21.71 -2.03
N TRP A 211 16.09 -21.53 -1.92
CA TRP A 211 16.73 -20.21 -1.86
C TRP A 211 16.52 -19.36 -3.13
N LEU A 212 16.33 -20.00 -4.30
CA LEU A 212 16.06 -19.30 -5.56
C LEU A 212 14.74 -18.54 -5.53
N TYR A 213 13.79 -18.95 -4.68
CA TYR A 213 12.54 -18.23 -4.48
C TYR A 213 12.79 -16.82 -3.92
N TYR A 214 13.73 -16.66 -2.99
CA TYR A 214 14.07 -15.35 -2.42
C TYR A 214 14.79 -14.46 -3.43
N VAL A 215 15.63 -15.05 -4.29
CA VAL A 215 16.23 -14.34 -5.43
C VAL A 215 15.15 -13.87 -6.40
N TYR A 216 14.16 -14.72 -6.68
CA TYR A 216 13.00 -14.35 -7.48
C TYR A 216 12.22 -13.18 -6.86
N MET A 217 11.91 -13.20 -5.56
CA MET A 217 11.21 -12.09 -4.90
C MET A 217 12.01 -10.78 -4.98
N ALA A 218 13.32 -10.83 -4.77
CA ALA A 218 14.19 -9.67 -4.94
C ALA A 218 14.21 -9.18 -6.40
N ALA A 219 14.21 -10.09 -7.38
CA ALA A 219 14.14 -9.76 -8.79
C ALA A 219 12.80 -9.09 -9.15
N VAL A 220 11.68 -9.53 -8.57
CA VAL A 220 10.37 -8.88 -8.74
C VAL A 220 10.40 -7.46 -8.15
N ALA A 221 11.00 -7.28 -6.97
CA ALA A 221 11.16 -5.96 -6.36
C ALA A 221 12.04 -5.01 -7.20
N ILE A 222 13.01 -5.54 -7.95
CA ILE A 222 13.78 -4.77 -8.94
C ILE A 222 12.94 -4.50 -10.19
N PHE A 223 12.25 -5.51 -10.71
CA PHE A 223 11.56 -5.46 -11.99
C PHE A 223 10.39 -4.48 -11.98
N CYS A 224 9.54 -4.49 -10.95
CA CYS A 224 8.31 -3.70 -10.95
C CYS A 224 8.56 -2.18 -11.04
N PRO A 225 9.38 -1.54 -10.18
CA PRO A 225 9.62 -0.10 -10.27
C PRO A 225 10.35 0.29 -11.56
N ASN A 226 11.32 -0.53 -11.99
CA ASN A 226 12.07 -0.25 -13.22
C ASN A 226 11.20 -0.41 -14.47
N SER A 227 10.26 -1.34 -14.50
CA SER A 227 9.36 -1.54 -15.64
C SER A 227 8.43 -0.35 -15.84
N VAL A 228 7.85 0.19 -14.75
CA VAL A 228 7.03 1.41 -14.81
C VAL A 228 7.85 2.59 -15.29
N ASN A 229 9.08 2.73 -14.79
CA ASN A 229 9.99 3.82 -15.19
C ASN A 229 10.42 3.71 -16.68
N MET A 230 10.61 2.50 -17.21
CA MET A 230 10.92 2.30 -18.64
C MET A 230 9.74 2.58 -19.56
N LEU A 231 8.50 2.41 -19.08
CA LEU A 231 7.27 2.69 -19.82
C LEU A 231 6.75 4.12 -19.60
N ALA A 232 7.66 5.05 -19.34
CA ALA A 232 7.41 6.47 -19.10
C ALA A 232 7.57 7.33 -20.37
N GLY A 233 7.35 8.65 -20.23
CA GLY A 233 7.69 9.63 -21.28
C GLY A 233 6.51 10.21 -22.07
N ILE A 234 5.29 9.76 -21.79
CA ILE A 234 4.05 10.38 -22.28
C ILE A 234 3.22 10.84 -21.08
N ASN A 235 2.64 12.04 -21.18
CA ASN A 235 1.82 12.62 -20.12
C ASN A 235 0.77 11.64 -19.59
N GLY A 236 0.90 11.27 -18.32
CA GLY A 236 -0.07 10.44 -17.60
C GLY A 236 0.06 8.93 -17.76
N ILE A 237 1.01 8.40 -18.57
CA ILE A 237 1.10 6.96 -18.80
C ILE A 237 1.54 6.18 -17.56
N GLU A 238 2.50 6.70 -16.79
CA GLU A 238 3.01 6.12 -15.53
C GLU A 238 1.91 5.98 -14.48
N VAL A 239 1.10 7.03 -14.30
CA VAL A 239 -0.03 7.01 -13.37
C VAL A 239 -1.14 6.10 -13.88
N SER A 240 -1.44 6.14 -15.18
CA SER A 240 -2.54 5.34 -15.76
C SER A 240 -2.26 3.84 -15.67
N GLN A 241 -1.04 3.40 -16.01
CA GLN A 241 -0.68 1.97 -15.91
C GLN A 241 -0.72 1.50 -14.45
N SER A 242 -0.22 2.31 -13.51
CA SER A 242 -0.23 1.99 -12.08
C SER A 242 -1.65 1.91 -11.53
N LEU A 243 -2.54 2.81 -11.97
CA LEU A 243 -3.96 2.80 -11.59
C LEU A 243 -4.67 1.55 -12.11
N VAL A 244 -4.44 1.16 -13.38
CA VAL A 244 -5.02 -0.06 -13.95
C VAL A 244 -4.55 -1.29 -13.17
N ILE A 245 -3.26 -1.39 -12.84
CA ILE A 245 -2.73 -2.49 -12.02
C ILE A 245 -3.39 -2.52 -10.63
N ALA A 246 -3.49 -1.37 -9.96
CA ALA A 246 -4.13 -1.27 -8.64
C ALA A 246 -5.60 -1.71 -8.67
N VAL A 247 -6.37 -1.29 -9.68
CA VAL A 247 -7.78 -1.71 -9.85
C VAL A 247 -7.87 -3.20 -10.11
N LEU A 248 -6.99 -3.78 -10.92
CA LEU A 248 -6.97 -5.23 -11.17
C LEU A 248 -6.63 -6.03 -9.90
N LEU A 249 -5.71 -5.54 -9.07
CA LEU A 249 -5.40 -6.15 -7.77
C LEU A 249 -6.60 -6.08 -6.81
N LEU A 250 -7.27 -4.93 -6.73
CA LEU A 250 -8.49 -4.77 -5.92
C LEU A 250 -9.62 -5.70 -6.39
N ILE A 251 -9.83 -5.81 -7.71
CA ILE A 251 -10.82 -6.73 -8.27
C ILE A 251 -10.43 -8.18 -7.94
N ASN A 252 -9.16 -8.56 -8.12
CA ASN A 252 -8.68 -9.88 -7.79
C ASN A 252 -8.94 -10.21 -6.31
N ASP A 253 -8.59 -9.32 -5.40
CA ASP A 253 -8.80 -9.54 -3.97
C ASP A 253 -10.29 -9.61 -3.61
N ALA A 254 -11.13 -8.80 -4.25
CA ALA A 254 -12.58 -8.83 -4.06
C ALA A 254 -13.22 -10.16 -4.51
N LEU A 255 -12.65 -10.83 -5.51
CA LEU A 255 -13.11 -12.16 -5.95
C LEU A 255 -12.84 -13.25 -4.90
N TYR A 256 -11.92 -13.03 -3.96
CA TYR A 256 -11.69 -13.94 -2.83
C TYR A 256 -12.61 -13.67 -1.63
N LEU A 257 -13.51 -12.67 -1.73
CA LEU A 257 -14.52 -12.38 -0.72
C LEU A 257 -15.89 -12.99 -1.08
N THR A 258 -16.74 -13.18 -0.07
CA THR A 258 -18.14 -13.60 -0.24
C THR A 258 -18.91 -12.58 -1.08
N PRO A 259 -19.77 -13.01 -2.04
CA PRO A 259 -20.30 -14.36 -2.24
C PRO A 259 -19.53 -15.23 -3.24
N PHE A 260 -18.43 -14.73 -3.82
CA PHE A 260 -17.73 -15.41 -4.93
C PHE A 260 -16.99 -16.67 -4.48
N THR A 261 -16.40 -16.63 -3.30
CA THR A 261 -15.77 -17.78 -2.65
C THR A 261 -16.64 -18.28 -1.47
N PRO A 262 -16.89 -19.59 -1.37
CA PRO A 262 -17.58 -20.17 -0.22
C PRO A 262 -16.80 -19.95 1.07
N TYR A 263 -17.49 -19.54 2.14
CA TYR A 263 -16.90 -19.46 3.47
C TYR A 263 -16.79 -20.86 4.11
N PRO A 264 -15.69 -21.23 4.78
CA PRO A 264 -14.45 -20.47 5.01
C PRO A 264 -13.35 -20.79 3.99
N HIS A 265 -12.80 -19.76 3.31
CA HIS A 265 -11.59 -19.90 2.50
C HIS A 265 -10.38 -19.35 3.27
N PRO A 266 -9.27 -20.09 3.41
CA PRO A 266 -8.13 -19.70 4.24
C PRO A 266 -7.44 -18.39 3.79
N ALA A 267 -7.60 -18.00 2.52
CA ALA A 267 -7.04 -16.76 2.00
C ALA A 267 -7.92 -15.51 2.21
N MET A 268 -9.17 -15.67 2.66
CA MET A 268 -10.14 -14.57 2.72
C MET A 268 -9.65 -13.42 3.64
N ASP A 269 -9.08 -13.76 4.79
CA ASP A 269 -8.53 -12.78 5.73
C ASP A 269 -7.34 -12.01 5.16
N SER A 270 -6.48 -12.69 4.39
CA SER A 270 -5.32 -12.07 3.74
C SER A 270 -5.75 -11.10 2.63
N HIS A 271 -6.74 -11.48 1.82
CA HIS A 271 -7.28 -10.60 0.79
C HIS A 271 -8.05 -9.41 1.38
N LEU A 272 -8.81 -9.60 2.46
CA LEU A 272 -9.47 -8.50 3.16
C LEU A 272 -8.46 -7.51 3.75
N PHE A 273 -7.35 -8.02 4.28
CA PHE A 273 -6.25 -7.20 4.78
C PHE A 273 -5.52 -6.44 3.65
N SER A 274 -5.33 -7.08 2.49
CA SER A 274 -4.75 -6.48 1.28
C SER A 274 -5.62 -5.35 0.70
N ILE A 275 -6.94 -5.55 0.63
CA ILE A 275 -7.88 -4.52 0.15
C ILE A 275 -7.83 -3.29 1.04
N GLY A 276 -7.79 -3.47 2.36
CA GLY A 276 -7.68 -2.35 3.30
C GLY A 276 -6.41 -1.52 3.13
N GLN A 277 -5.34 -2.10 2.60
CA GLN A 277 -4.08 -1.40 2.32
C GLN A 277 -4.05 -0.76 0.94
N SER A 278 -4.80 -1.32 -0.02
CA SER A 278 -4.74 -0.95 -1.43
C SER A 278 -5.73 0.16 -1.83
N LEU A 279 -6.67 0.50 -0.92
CA LEU A 279 -7.64 1.59 -1.04
C LEU A 279 -7.05 2.92 -0.54
#